data_AF-A0A1J4T1Y0-F1
#
_entry.id   AF-A0A1J4T1Y0-F1
#
_cell.length_a   1.000
_cell.length_b   1.000
_cell.length_c   1.000
_cell.angle_alpha   90.00
_cell.angle_beta   90.00
_cell.angle_gamma   90.00
#
_symmetry.space_group_name_H-M   'P 1'
#
loop_
_entity.id
_entity.type
_entity.pdbx_description
1 polymer ?
#
loop_
_entity_poly.entity_id
_entity_poly.type
_entity_poly.pdbx_seq_one_letter_code
_entity_poly.pdbx_strand_id
1 'polypeptide(L)' 'MEEETMIVERTEYKGQPVLILKRNENDKYPFSFGLSKARLIIEGFEEIKKFVAENDNKEEKK' A
#
# COMPACT_ATOMS: atom_id res chain seq x y z
N MET A 1 -3.12 19.60 -7.04
CA MET A 1 -3.64 18.44 -6.29
C MET A 1 -3.52 17.27 -7.25
N GLU A 2 -2.33 16.69 -7.33
CA GLU A 2 -2.07 15.55 -8.21
C GLU A 2 -2.75 14.34 -7.56
N GLU A 3 -3.80 13.84 -8.21
CA GLU A 3 -4.44 12.59 -7.81
C GLU A 3 -3.40 11.48 -8.00
N GLU A 4 -2.87 10.95 -6.90
CA GLU A 4 -2.01 9.78 -6.93
C GLU A 4 -2.77 8.63 -7.60
N THR A 5 -2.32 8.25 -8.80
CA THR A 5 -2.94 7.26 -9.68
C THR A 5 -2.67 5.84 -9.19
N MET A 6 -2.91 5.55 -7.91
CA MET A 6 -2.93 4.17 -7.44
C MET A 6 -4.21 3.49 -7.92
N ILE A 7 -4.06 2.30 -8.51
CA ILE A 7 -5.22 1.50 -8.92
C ILE A 7 -5.50 0.53 -7.78
N VAL A 8 -6.73 0.59 -7.26
CA VAL A 8 -7.20 -0.25 -6.17
C VAL A 8 -8.13 -1.32 -6.73
N GLU A 9 -7.74 -2.58 -6.59
CA GLU A 9 -8.56 -3.73 -6.97
C GLU A 9 -8.97 -4.54 -5.73
N ARG A 10 -10.16 -5.12 -5.79
CA ARG A 10 -10.67 -6.05 -4.76
C ARG A 10 -10.87 -7.41 -5.38
N THR A 11 -10.37 -8.43 -4.72
CA THR A 11 -10.54 -9.83 -5.12
C THR A 11 -10.85 -10.70 -3.92
N GLU A 12 -10.97 -12.00 -4.16
CA GLU A 12 -11.21 -13.02 -3.15
C GLU A 12 -10.18 -14.15 -3.29
N TYR A 13 -9.68 -14.63 -2.15
CA TYR A 13 -8.86 -15.83 -2.09
C TYR A 13 -9.42 -16.76 -1.00
N LYS A 14 -9.89 -17.94 -1.42
CA LYS A 14 -10.51 -18.94 -0.53
C LYS A 14 -11.66 -18.37 0.32
N GLY A 15 -12.56 -17.59 -0.28
CA GLY A 15 -13.69 -16.99 0.45
C GLY A 15 -13.30 -15.79 1.33
N GLN A 16 -12.05 -15.34 1.29
CA GLN A 16 -11.57 -14.20 2.09
C GLN A 16 -11.25 -13.00 1.19
N PRO A 17 -11.68 -11.78 1.58
CA PRO A 17 -11.43 -10.58 0.77
C PRO A 17 -9.95 -10.21 0.79
N VAL A 18 -9.44 -9.84 -0.39
CA VAL A 18 -8.08 -9.37 -0.62
C VAL A 18 -8.12 -8.04 -1.35
N LEU A 19 -7.33 -7.07 -0.86
CA LEU A 19 -7.12 -5.79 -1.51
C LEU A 19 -5.79 -5.82 -2.26
N ILE A 20 -5.78 -5.28 -3.48
CA ILE A 20 -4.60 -5.16 -4.32
C ILE A 20 -4.40 -3.67 -4.65
N LEU A 21 -3.21 -3.14 -4.37
CA LEU A 21 -2.78 -1.79 -4.68
C LEU A 21 -1.72 -1.88 -5.78
N LYS A 22 -2.00 -1.27 -6.93
CA LYS A 22 -1.08 -1.21 -8.07
C LYS A 22 -0.57 0.22 -8.25
N ARG A 23 0.70 0.35 -8.63
CA ARG A 23 1.30 1.65 -9.00
C ARG A 23 0.80 2.15 -10.36
N ASN A 24 0.40 1.23 -11.23
CA ASN A 24 -0.16 1.48 -12.57
C ASN A 24 -0.84 0.20 -13.09
N GLU A 25 -1.45 0.25 -14.27
CA GLU A 25 -2.20 -0.87 -14.86
C GLU A 25 -1.35 -2.12 -15.13
N ASN A 26 -0.04 -1.94 -15.38
CA ASN A 26 0.88 -2.99 -15.78
C ASN A 26 1.82 -3.42 -14.63
N ASP A 27 1.48 -3.11 -13.38
CA ASP A 27 2.30 -3.44 -12.22
C ASP A 27 2.42 -4.97 -12.07
N LYS A 28 3.61 -5.50 -12.38
CA LYS A 28 3.91 -6.93 -12.32
C LYS A 28 3.93 -7.49 -10.90
N TYR A 29 4.18 -6.63 -9.91
CA TYR A 29 4.31 -7.03 -8.51
C TYR A 29 3.48 -6.07 -7.63
N PRO A 30 2.14 -6.15 -7.74
CA PRO A 30 1.28 -5.27 -6.99
C PRO A 30 1.28 -5.68 -5.51
N PHE A 31 1.09 -4.69 -4.64
CA PHE A 31 1.01 -4.95 -3.22
C PHE A 31 -0.38 -5.48 -2.88
N SER A 32 -0.48 -6.66 -2.26
CA SER A 32 -1.77 -7.25 -1.92
C SER A 32 -1.81 -7.79 -0.50
N PHE A 33 -2.97 -7.65 0.14
CA PHE A 33 -3.17 -8.07 1.52
C PHE A 33 -4.64 -8.35 1.83
N GLY A 34 -4.87 -9.33 2.71
CA GLY A 34 -6.19 -9.66 3.20
C GLY A 34 -6.63 -8.79 4.38
N LEU A 35 -7.89 -8.98 4.81
CA LEU A 35 -8.54 -8.17 5.83
C LEU A 35 -7.77 -8.07 7.17
N SER A 36 -7.17 -9.16 7.65
CA SER A 36 -6.43 -9.14 8.92
C SER A 36 -5.23 -8.20 8.87
N LYS A 37 -4.51 -8.18 7.75
CA LYS A 37 -3.39 -7.26 7.52
C LYS A 37 -3.89 -5.83 7.33
N ALA A 38 -5.02 -5.65 6.65
CA ALA A 38 -5.64 -4.33 6.49
C ALA A 38 -5.95 -3.68 7.85
N ARG A 39 -6.50 -4.44 8.80
CA ARG A 39 -6.77 -3.96 10.17
C ARG A 39 -5.48 -3.53 10.88
N LEU A 40 -4.42 -4.34 10.80
CA LEU A 40 -3.12 -4.00 11.39
C LEU A 40 -2.53 -2.73 10.78
N ILE A 41 -2.65 -2.54 9.46
CA ILE A 41 -2.20 -1.32 8.78
C ILE A 41 -2.97 -0.10 9.27
N ILE A 42 -4.29 -0.21 9.47
CA ILE A 42 -5.11 0.88 10.01
C ILE A 42 -4.67 1.24 11.44
N GLU A 43 -4.46 0.24 12.29
CA GLU A 43 -3.99 0.46 13.67
C GLU A 43 -2.60 1.11 13.71
N GLY A 44 -1.71 0.75 12.79
CA GLY A 44 -0.35 1.28 12.69
C GLY A 44 -0.16 2.45 11.71
N PHE A 45 -1.25 3.05 11.19
CA PHE A 45 -1.17 3.93 10.01
C PHE A 45 -0.28 5.15 10.23
N GLU A 46 -0.33 5.75 11.43
CA GLU A 46 0.49 6.93 11.77
C GLU A 46 1.98 6.60 11.88
N GLU A 47 2.33 5.42 12.40
CA GLU A 47 3.73 4.98 12.48
C GLU A 47 4.27 4.63 11.08
N ILE A 48 3.43 4.05 10.20
CA ILE A 48 3.80 3.81 8.80
C ILE A 48 4.10 5.13 8.08
N LYS A 49 3.28 6.18 8.28
CA LYS A 49 3.55 7.50 7.70
C LYS A 49 4.88 8.08 8.16
N LYS A 50 5.17 8.01 9.47
CA LYS A 50 6.45 8.48 10.02
C LYS A 50 7.62 7.71 9.41
N PHE A 51 7.50 6.39 9.35
CA PHE A 51 8.52 5.53 8.75
C PHE A 51 8.81 5.90 7.29
N VAL A 52 7.79 6.21 6.49
CA VAL A 52 7.97 6.70 5.11
C VAL A 52 8.70 8.04 5.11
N ALA A 53 8.23 9.02 5.88
CA ALA A 53 8.83 10.35 5.93
C ALA A 53 10.30 10.33 6.40
N GLU A 54 10.67 9.44 7.33
CA GLU A 54 12.05 9.30 7.81
C GLU A 54 13.01 8.71 6.77
N ASN A 55 12.49 8.03 5.75
CA ASN A 55 13.30 7.34 4.75
C ASN A 55 13.27 8.02 3.38
N ASP A 56 12.20 8.70 3.00
CA ASP A 56 12.16 9.52 1.77
C ASP A 56 13.23 10.64 1.81
N ASN A 57 13.45 11.24 2.99
CA ASN A 57 14.44 12.31 3.19
C ASN A 57 15.91 11.83 3.17
N LYS A 58 16.17 10.53 3.00
CA LYS A 58 17.55 9.99 2.95
C LYS A 58 18.10 9.87 1.53
N GLU A 59 17.27 9.96 0.49
CA GLU A 59 17.71 9.81 -0.90
C GLU A 59 18.48 11.04 -1.44
N GLU A 60 18.41 12.22 -0.81
CA GLU A 60 19.15 13.42 -1.24
C GLU A 60 20.64 13.48 -0.83
N LYS A 61 21.17 12.46 -0.13
CA LYS A 61 22.57 12.47 0.37
C LYS A 61 23.50 11.42 -0.25
N LYS A 62 23.19 10.90 -1.44
CA LYS A 62 24.08 9.99 -2.16
C LYS A 62 24.53 10.54 -3.51
#